data_AF-A0A7X8IU06-F1
#
_entry.id   AF-A0A7X8IU06-F1
#
_cell.length_a   1.000
_cell.length_b   1.000
_cell.length_c   1.000
_cell.angle_alpha   90.00
_cell.angle_beta   90.00
_cell.angle_gamma   90.00
#
_symmetry.space_group_name_H-M   'P 1'
#
loop_
_entity.id
_entity.type
_entity.pdbx_description
1 polymer ?
#
loop_
_entity_poly.entity_id
_entity_poly.type
_entity_poly.pdbx_seq_one_letter_code
_entity_poly.pdbx_strand_id
1 'polypeptide(L)'
;MTRILFLQVIPYSTSFDATYLYFLLGFVVLIVLVVYANKYTQSRKDGSKISKPGTVHATGVFLQTRNFRKEIREVAARCNLSDNQADFFMRLCARYRISNPLYLLRNEKILDELFSRAFHALQTGDTATKDAEVSKTILFTLREAIDNYRKLSTVIKSTRSVESGMELLLVTPQEEQYPTVVLENSARGLVCRLPRDEFGNEIRLPIWSKVGLFFSTDNGQSYRCTTRILRYESGTRETYGIIAHTDSLKPLPNRQHERMEINLSCRFRHVRVANVVSGKQTIHKFYPEGTDYPATICDISAGGCSLKTLYPPQVKDYIEIQCTLDGKSPDTMTGKVINLADSGGSSGTVVHIKFAKMPRATMNRIFSLTLNLGDR
;
A
#
# COMPACT_ATOMS: atom_id res chain seq x y z
N MET A 1 6.94 56.07 90.19
CA MET A 1 5.58 55.60 90.54
C MET A 1 4.88 55.16 89.27
N THR A 2 4.46 53.90 89.28
CA THR A 2 3.94 53.05 88.22
C THR A 2 2.62 53.55 87.63
N ARG A 3 2.45 53.51 86.30
CA ARG A 3 1.14 53.30 85.65
C ARG A 3 1.29 52.43 84.41
N ILE A 4 0.69 51.25 84.50
CA ILE A 4 0.51 50.25 83.44
C ILE A 4 -0.82 50.59 82.74
N LEU A 5 -0.83 50.64 81.41
CA LEU A 5 -2.07 50.65 80.60
C LEU A 5 -2.21 49.27 79.94
N PHE A 6 -3.24 48.55 80.39
CA PHE A 6 -3.61 47.21 79.95
C PHE A 6 -4.32 47.25 78.58
N LEU A 7 -3.97 46.30 77.72
CA LEU A 7 -4.77 45.84 76.59
C LEU A 7 -6.11 45.29 77.09
N GLN A 8 -7.22 45.68 76.45
CA GLN A 8 -8.48 44.92 76.50
C GLN A 8 -8.59 44.05 75.24
N VAL A 9 -8.68 42.75 75.48
CA VAL A 9 -8.98 41.69 74.52
C VAL A 9 -10.50 41.62 74.34
N ILE A 10 -10.99 41.62 73.10
CA ILE A 10 -12.38 41.26 72.78
C ILE A 10 -12.42 39.77 72.39
N PRO A 11 -13.29 38.93 73.00
CA PRO A 11 -13.43 37.52 72.68
C PRO A 11 -14.24 37.30 71.40
N TYR A 12 -13.77 36.40 70.54
CA TYR A 12 -14.54 35.81 69.45
C TYR A 12 -15.51 34.76 70.04
N SER A 13 -16.81 34.96 69.84
CA SER A 13 -17.81 33.91 69.90
C SER A 13 -18.62 33.92 68.60
N THR A 14 -18.58 32.81 67.86
CA THR A 14 -19.60 32.52 66.85
C THR A 14 -19.88 31.02 66.85
N SER A 15 -21.01 30.66 67.44
CA SER A 15 -21.68 29.38 67.23
C SER A 15 -22.05 29.26 65.75
N PHE A 16 -21.50 28.24 65.08
CA PHE A 16 -21.73 27.97 63.67
C PHE A 16 -23.13 27.36 63.49
N ASP A 17 -24.04 28.07 62.83
CA ASP A 17 -25.42 27.63 62.63
C ASP A 17 -25.50 26.57 61.52
N ALA A 18 -26.01 25.38 61.86
CA ALA A 18 -26.00 24.19 61.00
C ALA A 18 -26.82 24.40 59.71
N THR A 19 -27.77 25.34 59.72
CA THR A 19 -28.59 25.72 58.57
C THR A 19 -27.74 26.23 57.40
N TYR A 20 -26.68 26.99 57.67
CA TYR A 20 -25.75 27.47 56.63
C TYR A 20 -24.93 26.35 56.01
N LEU A 21 -24.62 25.30 56.78
CA LEU A 21 -23.88 24.13 56.29
C LEU A 21 -24.67 23.35 55.24
N TYR A 22 -25.99 23.20 55.44
CA TYR A 22 -26.86 22.52 54.47
C TYR A 22 -27.03 23.31 53.17
N PHE A 23 -27.11 24.65 53.25
CA PHE A 23 -27.11 25.50 52.04
C PHE A 23 -25.79 25.41 51.26
N LEU A 24 -24.65 25.39 51.97
CA LEU A 24 -23.33 25.25 51.35
C LEU A 24 -23.16 23.88 50.68
N LEU A 25 -23.58 22.79 51.35
CA LEU A 25 -23.58 21.44 50.78
C LEU A 25 -24.51 21.34 49.56
N GLY A 26 -25.71 21.92 49.63
CA GLY A 26 -26.64 21.97 48.50
C GLY A 26 -26.08 22.72 47.29
N PHE A 27 -25.39 23.85 47.53
CA PHE A 27 -24.75 24.65 46.49
C PHE A 27 -23.57 23.92 45.83
N VAL A 28 -22.76 23.20 46.62
CA VAL A 28 -21.66 22.37 46.10
C VAL A 28 -22.20 21.23 45.24
N VAL A 29 -23.27 20.55 45.67
CA VAL A 29 -23.90 19.48 44.86
C VAL A 29 -24.48 20.02 43.55
N LEU A 30 -25.09 21.21 43.57
CA LEU A 30 -25.59 21.88 42.36
C LEU A 30 -24.45 22.20 41.39
N ILE A 31 -23.31 22.72 41.87
CA ILE A 31 -22.13 22.99 41.04
C ILE A 31 -21.60 21.69 40.42
N VAL A 32 -21.51 20.61 41.19
CA VAL A 32 -21.05 19.31 40.69
C VAL A 32 -22.00 18.78 39.61
N LEU A 33 -23.32 18.91 39.79
CA LEU A 33 -24.31 18.52 38.78
C LEU A 33 -24.22 19.38 37.52
N VAL A 34 -24.02 20.69 37.64
CA VAL A 34 -23.84 21.59 36.49
C VAL A 34 -22.55 21.26 35.74
N VAL A 35 -21.44 21.00 36.45
CA VAL A 35 -20.17 20.59 35.84
C VAL A 35 -20.30 19.23 35.15
N TYR A 36 -21.01 18.28 35.76
CA TYR A 36 -21.24 16.96 35.17
C TYR A 36 -22.14 17.05 33.93
N ALA A 37 -23.20 17.86 33.96
CA ALA A 37 -24.06 18.12 32.82
C ALA A 37 -23.32 18.86 31.68
N ASN A 38 -22.43 19.81 32.00
CA ASN A 38 -21.58 20.48 31.02
C ASN A 38 -20.57 19.51 30.39
N LYS A 39 -19.98 18.60 31.19
CA LYS A 39 -19.03 17.58 30.70
C LYS A 39 -19.73 16.51 29.85
N TYR A 40 -20.97 16.16 30.19
CA TYR A 40 -21.79 15.23 29.42
C TYR A 40 -22.28 15.83 28.09
N THR A 41 -22.64 17.13 28.08
CA THR A 41 -23.00 17.87 26.85
C THR A 41 -21.78 18.20 25.98
N GLN A 42 -20.60 18.43 26.56
CA GLN A 42 -19.33 18.52 25.81
C GLN A 42 -18.89 17.17 25.23
N SER A 43 -19.08 16.05 25.95
CA SER A 43 -18.73 14.71 25.42
C SER A 43 -19.58 14.28 24.22
N ARG A 44 -20.75 14.90 24.00
CA ARG A 44 -21.54 14.76 22.76
C ARG A 44 -21.14 15.73 21.64
N LYS A 45 -20.34 16.75 21.93
CA LYS A 45 -19.82 17.75 20.97
C LYS A 45 -18.35 17.56 20.60
N ASP A 46 -17.61 16.72 21.34
CA ASP A 46 -16.19 16.41 21.10
C ASP A 46 -15.96 15.03 20.43
N GLY A 47 -16.94 14.58 19.63
CA GLY A 47 -16.66 13.71 18.50
C GLY A 47 -16.35 14.57 17.28
N SER A 48 -15.07 14.64 16.90
CA SER A 48 -14.53 15.35 15.72
C SER A 48 -14.33 16.87 15.84
N LYS A 49 -13.22 17.27 16.49
CA LYS A 49 -12.44 18.45 16.10
C LYS A 49 -10.96 18.09 16.01
N ILE A 50 -10.58 17.52 14.86
CA ILE A 50 -9.19 17.58 14.41
C ILE A 50 -8.93 19.04 14.00
N SER A 51 -7.85 19.59 14.54
CA SER A 51 -7.30 20.91 14.25
C SER A 51 -7.09 21.10 12.74
N LYS A 52 -7.62 22.20 12.21
CA LYS A 52 -7.41 22.62 10.81
C LYS A 52 -5.97 23.10 10.62
N PRO A 53 -5.24 22.68 9.57
CA PRO A 53 -4.19 23.50 8.99
C PRO A 53 -4.81 24.44 7.94
N GLY A 54 -4.38 25.71 7.96
CA GLY A 54 -4.45 26.69 6.86
C GLY A 54 -5.75 26.79 6.06
N THR A 55 -6.62 27.74 6.43
CA THR A 55 -7.78 28.10 5.60
C THR A 55 -7.32 29.06 4.50
N VAL A 56 -7.05 28.54 3.30
CA VAL A 56 -7.09 29.35 2.08
C VAL A 56 -8.56 29.47 1.67
N HIS A 57 -9.05 30.71 1.56
CA HIS A 57 -10.44 31.02 1.20
C HIS A 57 -10.81 30.39 -0.15
N ALA A 58 -11.72 29.41 -0.13
CA ALA A 58 -12.33 28.86 -1.34
C ALA A 58 -13.70 29.50 -1.58
N THR A 59 -13.80 30.29 -2.65
CA THR A 59 -15.06 30.75 -3.23
C THR A 59 -15.75 29.58 -3.95
N GLY A 60 -16.97 29.26 -3.50
CA GLY A 60 -17.87 28.25 -4.09
C GLY A 60 -18.02 26.99 -3.23
N VAL A 61 -19.09 26.91 -2.44
CA VAL A 61 -19.45 25.73 -1.65
C VAL A 61 -19.92 24.63 -2.60
N PHE A 62 -19.07 23.64 -2.86
CA PHE A 62 -19.47 22.41 -3.52
C PHE A 62 -20.49 21.68 -2.63
N LEU A 63 -21.78 21.71 -3.00
CA LEU A 63 -22.85 21.07 -2.26
C LEU A 63 -22.69 19.54 -2.34
N GLN A 64 -22.20 18.94 -1.26
CA GLN A 64 -22.13 17.49 -1.11
C GLN A 64 -23.56 16.91 -1.02
N THR A 65 -24.11 16.50 -2.16
CA THR A 65 -25.44 15.89 -2.21
C THR A 65 -25.45 14.52 -1.50
N ARG A 66 -26.64 14.04 -1.11
CA ARG A 66 -26.81 12.68 -0.55
C ARG A 66 -26.27 11.60 -1.50
N ASN A 67 -26.40 11.81 -2.81
CA ASN A 67 -25.88 10.90 -3.84
C ASN A 67 -24.35 10.88 -3.85
N PHE A 68 -23.70 12.05 -3.78
CA PHE A 68 -22.24 12.13 -3.70
C PHE A 68 -21.66 11.32 -2.52
N ARG A 69 -22.25 11.44 -1.32
CA ARG A 69 -21.81 10.66 -0.14
C ARG A 69 -22.10 9.16 -0.26
N LYS A 70 -23.10 8.76 -1.05
CA LYS A 70 -23.39 7.35 -1.33
C LYS A 70 -22.34 6.78 -2.26
N GLU A 71 -22.00 7.51 -3.33
CA GLU A 71 -20.97 7.13 -4.29
C GLU A 71 -19.58 7.01 -3.64
N ILE A 72 -19.20 7.95 -2.76
CA ILE A 72 -17.94 7.84 -2.00
C ILE A 72 -17.90 6.57 -1.15
N ARG A 73 -18.99 6.23 -0.44
CA ARG A 73 -19.07 5.00 0.36
C ARG A 73 -19.00 3.75 -0.49
N GLU A 74 -19.57 3.80 -1.68
CA GLU A 74 -19.48 2.70 -2.65
C GLU A 74 -18.06 2.51 -3.17
N VAL A 75 -17.35 3.60 -3.49
CA VAL A 75 -15.92 3.56 -3.83
C VAL A 75 -15.11 2.98 -2.68
N ALA A 76 -15.37 3.43 -1.45
CA ALA A 76 -14.68 2.95 -0.26
C ALA A 76 -14.88 1.44 -0.05
N ALA A 77 -16.11 0.95 -0.19
CA ALA A 77 -16.41 -0.47 -0.09
C ALA A 77 -15.75 -1.30 -1.22
N ARG A 78 -15.77 -0.82 -2.45
CA ARG A 78 -15.18 -1.52 -3.61
C ARG A 78 -13.66 -1.62 -3.53
N CYS A 79 -13.00 -0.55 -3.07
CA CYS A 79 -11.54 -0.48 -3.02
C CYS A 79 -10.96 -0.85 -1.63
N ASN A 80 -11.81 -1.30 -0.70
CA ASN A 80 -11.44 -1.59 0.70
C ASN A 80 -10.71 -0.42 1.39
N LEU A 81 -11.20 0.80 1.21
CA LEU A 81 -10.61 1.99 1.81
C LEU A 81 -10.88 2.03 3.31
N SER A 82 -9.86 2.41 4.08
CA SER A 82 -10.05 2.81 5.48
C SER A 82 -10.90 4.09 5.59
N ASP A 83 -11.51 4.31 6.76
CA ASP A 83 -12.29 5.53 7.03
C ASP A 83 -11.46 6.81 6.75
N ASN A 84 -10.19 6.80 7.14
CA ASN A 84 -9.27 7.92 6.88
C ASN A 84 -9.05 8.16 5.38
N GLN A 85 -8.92 7.10 4.59
CA GLN A 85 -8.78 7.19 3.12
C GLN A 85 -10.09 7.65 2.48
N ALA A 86 -11.24 7.13 2.93
CA ALA A 86 -12.55 7.52 2.41
C ALA A 86 -12.85 9.01 2.66
N ASP A 87 -12.55 9.50 3.87
CA ASP A 87 -12.69 10.91 4.22
C ASP A 87 -11.72 11.79 3.41
N PHE A 88 -10.48 11.34 3.23
CA PHE A 88 -9.50 12.04 2.40
C PHE A 88 -9.97 12.12 0.93
N PHE A 89 -10.47 11.01 0.38
CA PHE A 89 -11.01 10.95 -0.98
C PHE A 89 -12.23 11.86 -1.15
N MET A 90 -13.13 11.91 -0.15
CA MET A 90 -14.26 12.83 -0.16
C MET A 90 -13.82 14.30 -0.23
N ARG A 91 -12.84 14.70 0.60
CA ARG A 91 -12.27 16.05 0.58
C ARG A 91 -11.59 16.36 -0.74
N LEU A 92 -10.89 15.38 -1.31
CA LEU A 92 -10.23 15.50 -2.60
C LEU A 92 -11.22 15.77 -3.73
N CYS A 93 -12.26 14.93 -3.84
CA CYS A 93 -13.33 15.11 -4.83
C CYS A 93 -14.05 16.45 -4.67
N ALA A 94 -14.33 16.89 -3.45
CA ALA A 94 -14.95 18.19 -3.20
C ALA A 94 -14.04 19.36 -3.60
N ARG A 95 -12.74 19.30 -3.29
CA ARG A 95 -11.75 20.33 -3.63
C ARG A 95 -11.61 20.51 -5.13
N TYR A 96 -11.57 19.42 -5.89
CA TYR A 96 -11.42 19.43 -7.35
C TYR A 96 -12.75 19.41 -8.11
N ARG A 97 -13.88 19.62 -7.42
CA ARG A 97 -15.24 19.67 -8.00
C ARG A 97 -15.60 18.44 -8.83
N ILE A 98 -15.21 17.26 -8.38
CA ILE A 98 -15.57 15.99 -9.02
C ILE A 98 -17.00 15.62 -8.60
N SER A 99 -17.94 15.73 -9.53
CA SER A 99 -19.36 15.43 -9.29
C SER A 99 -19.69 13.94 -9.22
N ASN A 100 -18.92 13.09 -9.92
CA ASN A 100 -19.15 11.64 -9.99
C ASN A 100 -17.87 10.87 -9.60
N PRO A 101 -17.68 10.55 -8.31
CA PRO A 101 -16.54 9.76 -7.84
C PRO A 101 -16.45 8.36 -8.44
N LEU A 102 -17.57 7.71 -8.79
CA LEU A 102 -17.53 6.37 -9.39
C LEU A 102 -16.90 6.37 -10.79
N TYR A 103 -17.03 7.47 -11.53
CA TYR A 103 -16.43 7.63 -12.85
C TYR A 103 -14.89 7.58 -12.79
N LEU A 104 -14.29 8.05 -11.68
CA LEU A 104 -12.85 7.98 -11.46
C LEU A 104 -12.34 6.54 -11.40
N LEU A 105 -13.17 5.56 -11.02
CA LEU A 105 -12.75 4.15 -11.03
C LEU A 105 -12.60 3.58 -12.44
N ARG A 106 -13.27 4.18 -13.44
CA ARG A 106 -13.28 3.68 -14.82
C ARG A 106 -12.30 4.43 -15.73
N ASN A 107 -12.02 5.70 -15.43
CA ASN A 107 -11.17 6.53 -16.28
C ASN A 107 -9.80 6.78 -15.61
N GLU A 108 -8.77 6.13 -16.13
CA GLU A 108 -7.40 6.23 -15.62
C GLU A 108 -6.82 7.64 -15.80
N LYS A 109 -6.96 8.24 -16.99
CA LYS A 109 -6.41 9.57 -17.29
C LYS A 109 -6.90 10.64 -16.33
N ILE A 110 -8.20 10.66 -16.03
CA ILE A 110 -8.77 11.64 -15.10
C ILE A 110 -8.28 11.40 -13.67
N LEU A 111 -8.10 10.13 -13.29
CA LEU A 111 -7.54 9.77 -11.99
C LEU A 111 -6.07 10.23 -11.90
N ASP A 112 -5.27 10.05 -12.95
CA ASP A 112 -3.86 10.49 -13.01
C ASP A 112 -3.76 12.00 -12.83
N GLU A 113 -4.55 12.77 -13.60
CA GLU A 113 -4.57 14.22 -13.52
C GLU A 113 -5.02 14.73 -12.14
N LEU A 114 -5.99 14.06 -11.51
CA LEU A 114 -6.45 14.41 -10.17
C LEU A 114 -5.34 14.19 -9.14
N PHE A 115 -4.68 13.04 -9.19
CA PHE A 115 -3.65 12.66 -8.22
C PHE A 115 -2.36 13.45 -8.40
N SER A 116 -1.95 13.74 -9.64
CA SER A 116 -0.83 14.61 -9.94
C SER A 116 -1.06 16.03 -9.40
N ARG A 117 -2.22 16.64 -9.68
CA ARG A 117 -2.58 17.96 -9.13
C ARG A 117 -2.60 17.96 -7.60
N ALA A 118 -3.17 16.93 -6.99
CA ALA A 118 -3.22 16.77 -5.54
C ALA A 118 -1.81 16.65 -4.94
N PHE A 119 -0.93 15.89 -5.57
CA PHE A 119 0.45 15.70 -5.14
C PHE A 119 1.24 17.01 -5.21
N HIS A 120 1.20 17.72 -6.34
CA HIS A 120 1.88 19.01 -6.48
C HIS A 120 1.38 20.03 -5.45
N ALA A 121 0.07 20.11 -5.20
CA ALA A 121 -0.48 21.00 -4.17
C ALA A 121 0.00 20.65 -2.74
N LEU A 122 0.26 19.37 -2.46
CA LEU A 122 0.85 18.92 -1.18
C LEU A 122 2.36 19.15 -1.11
N GLN A 123 3.03 19.33 -2.25
CA GLN A 123 4.47 19.60 -2.31
C GLN A 123 4.78 21.10 -2.22
N THR A 124 3.95 21.95 -2.84
CA THR A 124 4.13 23.41 -2.83
C THR A 124 3.50 24.12 -1.64
N GLY A 125 2.67 23.43 -0.85
CA GLY A 125 2.05 24.02 0.33
C GLY A 125 3.08 24.32 1.43
N ASP A 126 2.96 25.50 2.07
CA ASP A 126 3.79 25.95 3.20
C ASP A 126 3.78 25.04 4.44
N THR A 127 2.95 24.00 4.45
CA THR A 127 2.94 22.97 5.49
C THR A 127 4.06 21.95 5.26
N ALA A 128 5.33 22.36 5.38
CA ALA A 128 6.50 21.45 5.43
C ALA A 128 6.59 20.68 6.77
N THR A 129 5.45 20.48 7.42
CA THR A 129 5.29 19.87 8.73
C THR A 129 4.75 18.45 8.54
N LYS A 130 4.99 17.55 9.48
CA LYS A 130 4.69 16.09 9.38
C LYS A 130 3.32 15.72 8.78
N ASP A 131 2.33 16.60 8.86
CA ASP A 131 0.98 16.44 8.31
C ASP A 131 0.95 16.33 6.77
N ALA A 132 1.88 16.99 6.06
CA ALA A 132 1.98 16.88 4.61
C ALA A 132 2.47 15.49 4.19
N GLU A 133 3.47 14.94 4.87
CA GLU A 133 3.96 13.59 4.61
C GLU A 133 2.89 12.52 4.90
N VAL A 134 2.08 12.71 5.94
CA VAL A 134 0.92 11.84 6.21
C VAL A 134 -0.10 11.94 5.08
N SER A 135 -0.41 13.15 4.62
CA SER A 135 -1.36 13.38 3.53
C SER A 135 -0.89 12.76 2.21
N LYS A 136 0.41 12.86 1.89
CA LYS A 136 1.03 12.19 0.73
C LYS A 136 0.90 10.68 0.82
N THR A 137 1.17 10.08 1.97
CA THR A 137 1.00 8.63 2.16
C THR A 137 -0.46 8.20 1.95
N ILE A 138 -1.42 8.97 2.46
CA ILE A 138 -2.85 8.67 2.25
C ILE A 138 -3.19 8.79 0.77
N LEU A 139 -2.70 9.81 0.08
CA LEU A 139 -2.87 9.98 -1.36
C LEU A 139 -2.32 8.76 -2.13
N PHE A 140 -1.09 8.35 -1.88
CA PHE A 140 -0.49 7.22 -2.59
C PHE A 140 -1.16 5.88 -2.31
N THR A 141 -1.46 5.58 -1.05
CA THR A 141 -2.16 4.34 -0.69
C THR A 141 -3.60 4.29 -1.21
N LEU A 142 -4.27 5.44 -1.31
CA LEU A 142 -5.56 5.56 -1.97
C LEU A 142 -5.45 5.27 -3.48
N ARG A 143 -4.41 5.78 -4.15
CA ARG A 143 -4.17 5.51 -5.58
C ARG A 143 -4.00 4.02 -5.81
N GLU A 144 -3.12 3.41 -5.04
CA GLU A 144 -2.80 1.98 -5.10
C GLU A 144 -4.04 1.11 -4.84
N ALA A 145 -4.90 1.51 -3.89
CA ALA A 145 -6.16 0.79 -3.63
C ALA A 145 -7.11 0.81 -4.83
N ILE A 146 -7.23 1.96 -5.52
CA ILE A 146 -8.05 2.09 -6.73
C ILE A 146 -7.45 1.27 -7.88
N ASP A 147 -6.13 1.32 -8.07
CA ASP A 147 -5.46 0.55 -9.12
C ASP A 147 -5.60 -0.95 -8.86
N ASN A 148 -5.41 -1.42 -7.62
CA ASN A 148 -5.63 -2.82 -7.25
C ASN A 148 -7.08 -3.27 -7.49
N TYR A 149 -8.08 -2.42 -7.22
CA TYR A 149 -9.48 -2.73 -7.55
C TYR A 149 -9.68 -2.92 -9.05
N ARG A 150 -9.08 -2.06 -9.89
CA ARG A 150 -9.17 -2.17 -11.36
C ARG A 150 -8.57 -3.48 -11.85
N LYS A 151 -7.39 -3.87 -11.35
CA LYS A 151 -6.73 -5.14 -11.68
C LYS A 151 -7.59 -6.36 -11.35
N LEU A 152 -8.38 -6.30 -10.27
CA LEU A 152 -9.26 -7.41 -9.85
C LEU A 152 -10.60 -7.48 -10.59
N SER A 153 -11.00 -6.41 -11.28
CA SER A 153 -12.37 -6.25 -11.77
C SER A 153 -12.74 -7.13 -12.98
N THR A 154 -11.76 -7.70 -13.69
CA THR A 154 -11.98 -8.62 -14.81
C THR A 154 -11.36 -9.98 -14.50
N VAL A 155 -12.08 -10.79 -13.72
CA VAL A 155 -11.66 -12.16 -13.42
C VAL A 155 -12.05 -13.10 -14.56
N ILE A 156 -11.07 -13.61 -15.29
CA ILE A 156 -11.27 -14.68 -16.26
C ILE A 156 -11.47 -16.02 -15.53
N LYS A 157 -12.50 -16.77 -15.93
CA LYS A 157 -12.84 -18.09 -15.36
C LYS A 157 -12.44 -19.25 -16.27
N SER A 158 -12.31 -19.01 -17.58
CA SER A 158 -11.95 -20.05 -18.55
C SER A 158 -10.83 -19.60 -19.48
N THR A 159 -9.98 -20.54 -19.87
CA THR A 159 -9.01 -20.35 -20.97
C THR A 159 -9.67 -19.97 -22.30
N ARG A 160 -10.98 -20.14 -22.44
CA ARG A 160 -11.77 -19.67 -23.59
C ARG A 160 -11.86 -18.15 -23.71
N SER A 161 -11.50 -17.40 -22.65
CA SER A 161 -11.44 -15.94 -22.68
C SER A 161 -10.01 -15.41 -22.85
N VAL A 162 -9.02 -16.29 -23.07
CA VAL A 162 -7.65 -15.88 -23.38
C VAL A 162 -7.61 -15.33 -24.80
N GLU A 163 -6.99 -14.18 -24.99
CA GLU A 163 -6.94 -13.51 -26.29
C GLU A 163 -5.82 -14.06 -27.17
N SER A 164 -6.01 -14.01 -28.49
CA SER A 164 -4.95 -14.30 -29.45
C SER A 164 -3.84 -13.25 -29.33
N GLY A 165 -2.59 -13.67 -29.49
CA GLY A 165 -1.40 -12.85 -29.30
C GLY A 165 -0.87 -12.82 -27.86
N MET A 166 -1.61 -13.36 -26.90
CA MET A 166 -1.18 -13.38 -25.49
C MET A 166 0.03 -14.32 -25.29
N GLU A 167 1.03 -13.82 -24.58
CA GLU A 167 2.18 -14.61 -24.15
C GLU A 167 1.80 -15.51 -22.97
N LEU A 168 2.17 -16.78 -23.05
CA LEU A 168 2.01 -17.75 -21.97
C LEU A 168 3.38 -18.35 -21.63
N LEU A 169 3.55 -18.74 -20.37
CA LEU A 169 4.59 -19.67 -19.95
C LEU A 169 3.97 -21.07 -19.86
N LEU A 170 4.49 -21.98 -20.69
CA LEU A 170 4.18 -23.40 -20.63
C LEU A 170 5.12 -24.07 -19.65
N VAL A 171 4.55 -24.77 -18.67
CA VAL A 171 5.31 -25.50 -17.65
C VAL A 171 5.16 -26.99 -17.87
N THR A 172 6.28 -27.65 -18.13
CA THR A 172 6.33 -29.10 -18.41
C THR A 172 6.09 -29.92 -17.13
N PRO A 173 5.78 -31.23 -17.25
CA PRO A 173 5.75 -32.12 -16.09
C PRO A 173 7.04 -32.12 -15.25
N GLN A 174 8.17 -31.77 -15.86
CA GLN A 174 9.50 -31.66 -15.25
C GLN A 174 9.75 -30.29 -14.58
N GLU A 175 8.72 -29.44 -14.51
CA GLU A 175 8.76 -28.08 -13.98
C GLU A 175 9.64 -27.09 -14.77
N GLU A 176 10.07 -27.46 -15.97
CA GLU A 176 10.73 -26.55 -16.91
C GLU A 176 9.72 -25.56 -17.48
N GLN A 177 10.16 -24.33 -17.74
CA GLN A 177 9.29 -23.24 -18.19
C GLN A 177 9.75 -22.74 -19.55
N TYR A 178 8.80 -22.66 -20.48
CA TYR A 178 9.07 -22.19 -21.82
C TYR A 178 8.06 -21.13 -22.26
N PRO A 179 8.51 -20.00 -22.80
CA PRO A 179 7.61 -19.00 -23.36
C PRO A 179 6.95 -19.53 -24.65
N THR A 180 5.68 -19.22 -24.80
CA THR A 180 4.86 -19.50 -25.99
C THR A 180 3.87 -18.36 -26.21
N VAL A 181 3.26 -18.30 -27.39
CA VAL A 181 2.24 -17.32 -27.74
C VAL A 181 0.98 -18.04 -28.20
N VAL A 182 -0.19 -17.53 -27.81
CA VAL A 182 -1.49 -17.97 -28.34
C VAL A 182 -1.63 -17.43 -29.76
N LEU A 183 -1.71 -18.31 -30.74
CA LEU A 183 -1.97 -17.95 -32.13
C LEU A 183 -3.47 -17.75 -32.36
N GLU A 184 -4.27 -18.66 -31.81
CA GLU A 184 -5.73 -18.65 -31.94
C GLU A 184 -6.39 -19.30 -30.73
N ASN A 185 -7.51 -18.74 -30.29
CA ASN A 185 -8.41 -19.38 -29.32
C ASN A 185 -9.63 -19.97 -30.05
N SER A 186 -9.59 -21.27 -30.34
CA SER A 186 -10.64 -21.96 -31.11
C SER A 186 -11.55 -22.78 -30.20
N ALA A 187 -12.74 -23.16 -30.67
CA ALA A 187 -13.62 -24.08 -29.92
C ALA A 187 -12.95 -25.43 -29.56
N ARG A 188 -11.94 -25.85 -30.34
CA ARG A 188 -11.20 -27.12 -30.19
C ARG A 188 -10.07 -27.05 -29.16
N GLY A 189 -9.67 -25.85 -28.73
CA GLY A 189 -8.53 -25.64 -27.84
C GLY A 189 -7.78 -24.35 -28.16
N LEU A 190 -6.84 -24.03 -27.28
CA LEU A 190 -5.85 -22.99 -27.48
C LEU A 190 -4.79 -23.47 -28.47
N VAL A 191 -4.66 -22.76 -29.58
CA VAL A 191 -3.61 -22.99 -30.57
C VAL A 191 -2.40 -22.15 -30.17
N CYS A 192 -1.32 -22.82 -29.79
CA CYS A 192 -0.10 -22.18 -29.29
C CYS A 192 1.09 -22.51 -30.18
N ARG A 193 2.02 -21.56 -30.32
CA ARG A 193 3.32 -21.82 -30.93
C ARG A 193 4.08 -22.88 -30.12
N LEU A 194 4.85 -23.76 -30.78
CA LEU A 194 5.71 -24.67 -30.02
C LEU A 194 6.89 -23.90 -29.41
N PRO A 195 7.13 -24.05 -28.10
CA PRO A 195 8.34 -23.51 -27.50
C PRO A 195 9.57 -24.16 -28.11
N ARG A 196 10.67 -23.41 -28.14
CA ARG A 196 11.97 -23.88 -28.61
C ARG A 196 12.99 -23.81 -27.49
N ASP A 197 13.91 -24.77 -27.47
CA ASP A 197 15.04 -24.75 -26.55
C ASP A 197 16.11 -23.71 -26.99
N GLU A 198 17.18 -23.57 -26.20
CA GLU A 198 18.30 -22.67 -26.48
C GLU A 198 19.03 -23.01 -27.80
N PHE A 199 18.88 -24.24 -28.29
CA PHE A 199 19.46 -24.72 -29.53
C PHE A 199 18.49 -24.59 -30.73
N GLY A 200 17.29 -24.06 -30.52
CA GLY A 200 16.27 -23.85 -31.54
C GLY A 200 15.43 -25.08 -31.88
N ASN A 201 15.56 -26.18 -31.14
CA ASN A 201 14.76 -27.40 -31.33
C ASN A 201 13.36 -27.21 -30.77
N GLU A 202 12.36 -27.74 -31.47
CA GLU A 202 10.98 -27.73 -31.00
C GLU A 202 10.80 -28.65 -29.78
N ILE A 203 10.25 -28.11 -28.72
CA ILE A 203 9.95 -28.87 -27.51
C ILE A 203 8.59 -29.54 -27.69
N ARG A 204 8.62 -30.85 -27.95
CA ARG A 204 7.44 -31.68 -28.14
C ARG A 204 7.27 -32.61 -26.95
N LEU A 205 6.17 -32.43 -26.23
CA LEU A 205 5.76 -33.33 -25.17
C LEU A 205 4.85 -34.43 -25.74
N PRO A 206 4.77 -35.61 -25.11
CA PRO A 206 3.81 -36.63 -25.50
C PRO A 206 2.37 -36.07 -25.51
N ILE A 207 1.56 -36.52 -26.47
CA ILE A 207 0.14 -36.17 -26.51
C ILE A 207 -0.53 -36.59 -25.18
N TRP A 208 -1.48 -35.80 -24.70
CA TRP A 208 -2.15 -35.92 -23.41
C TRP A 208 -1.29 -35.61 -22.18
N SER A 209 -0.03 -35.20 -22.37
CA SER A 209 0.81 -34.73 -21.27
C SER A 209 0.15 -33.57 -20.54
N LYS A 210 0.19 -33.64 -19.21
CA LYS A 210 -0.32 -32.60 -18.32
C LYS A 210 0.67 -31.45 -18.28
N VAL A 211 0.22 -30.25 -18.62
CA VAL A 211 1.04 -29.03 -18.65
C VAL A 211 0.44 -27.95 -17.78
N GLY A 212 1.29 -27.16 -17.14
CA GLY A 212 0.90 -25.91 -16.50
C GLY A 212 0.87 -24.79 -17.54
N LEU A 213 -0.08 -23.87 -17.43
CA LEU A 213 -0.04 -22.60 -18.14
C LEU A 213 -0.03 -21.47 -17.12
N PHE A 214 0.82 -20.48 -17.37
CA PHE A 214 0.85 -19.22 -16.65
C PHE A 214 0.77 -18.07 -17.64
N PHE A 215 -0.04 -17.07 -17.34
CA PHE A 215 -0.17 -15.89 -18.19
C PHE A 215 -0.71 -14.73 -17.38
N SER A 216 -0.52 -13.53 -17.91
CA SER A 216 -1.02 -12.29 -17.34
C SER A 216 -1.91 -11.61 -18.36
N THR A 217 -3.07 -11.14 -17.92
CA THR A 217 -3.99 -10.36 -18.75
C THR A 217 -3.59 -8.88 -18.75
N ASP A 218 -4.10 -8.10 -19.70
CA ASP A 218 -3.77 -6.67 -19.86
C ASP A 218 -4.03 -5.82 -18.61
N ASN A 219 -4.99 -6.23 -17.79
CA ASN A 219 -5.27 -5.60 -16.49
C ASN A 219 -4.23 -5.96 -15.38
N GLY A 220 -3.16 -6.68 -15.71
CA GLY A 220 -2.11 -7.11 -14.77
C GLY A 220 -2.46 -8.31 -13.88
N GLN A 221 -3.64 -8.91 -13.99
CA GLN A 221 -4.00 -10.12 -13.24
C GLN A 221 -3.32 -11.36 -13.84
N SER A 222 -2.57 -12.07 -13.01
CA SER A 222 -1.90 -13.30 -13.44
C SER A 222 -2.72 -14.53 -13.11
N TYR A 223 -2.65 -15.56 -13.95
CA TYR A 223 -3.37 -16.81 -13.78
C TYR A 223 -2.43 -18.00 -13.89
N ARG A 224 -2.77 -19.06 -13.16
CA ARG A 224 -2.21 -20.40 -13.36
C ARG A 224 -3.35 -21.37 -13.61
N CYS A 225 -3.19 -22.25 -14.59
CA CYS A 225 -4.05 -23.41 -14.75
C CYS A 225 -3.25 -24.65 -15.12
N THR A 226 -3.93 -25.78 -15.14
CA THR A 226 -3.36 -27.04 -15.58
C THR A 226 -4.27 -27.63 -16.64
N THR A 227 -3.66 -28.09 -17.73
CA THR A 227 -4.35 -28.57 -18.92
C THR A 227 -3.52 -29.68 -19.59
N ARG A 228 -3.89 -30.09 -20.81
CA ARG A 228 -3.23 -31.15 -21.57
C ARG A 228 -2.98 -30.74 -23.01
N ILE A 229 -1.90 -31.26 -23.58
CA ILE A 229 -1.65 -31.16 -25.02
C ILE A 229 -2.55 -32.17 -25.73
N LEU A 230 -3.37 -31.71 -26.66
CA LEU A 230 -4.33 -32.55 -27.40
C LEU A 230 -3.72 -33.14 -28.66
N ARG A 231 -2.95 -32.35 -29.41
CA ARG A 231 -2.26 -32.76 -30.63
C ARG A 231 -1.34 -31.67 -31.13
N TYR A 232 -0.56 -32.02 -32.16
CA TYR A 232 0.25 -31.11 -32.95
C TYR A 232 -0.32 -31.04 -34.36
N GLU A 233 -0.32 -29.84 -34.94
CA GLU A 233 -0.75 -29.61 -36.32
C GLU A 233 0.34 -28.81 -37.04
N SER A 234 0.59 -29.18 -38.30
CA SER A 234 1.57 -28.50 -39.14
C SER A 234 0.89 -27.36 -39.88
N GLY A 235 1.30 -26.13 -39.60
CA GLY A 235 0.92 -24.96 -40.38
C GLY A 235 1.79 -24.78 -41.61
N THR A 236 1.49 -23.75 -42.40
CA THR A 236 2.27 -23.39 -43.59
C THR A 236 3.68 -22.88 -43.28
N ARG A 237 3.93 -22.37 -42.06
CA ARG A 237 5.22 -21.80 -41.65
C ARG A 237 5.82 -22.40 -40.38
N GLU A 238 4.99 -22.92 -39.49
CA GLU A 238 5.44 -23.50 -38.22
C GLU A 238 4.48 -24.60 -37.74
N THR A 239 4.99 -25.53 -36.93
CA THR A 239 4.15 -26.47 -36.18
C THR A 239 3.55 -25.73 -34.99
N TYR A 240 2.28 -25.99 -34.71
CA TYR A 240 1.61 -25.47 -33.52
C TYR A 240 0.98 -26.59 -32.70
N GLY A 241 0.88 -26.36 -31.39
CA GLY A 241 0.35 -27.27 -30.41
C GLY A 241 -1.06 -26.85 -30.05
N ILE A 242 -1.98 -27.81 -30.01
CA ILE A 242 -3.35 -27.57 -29.57
C ILE A 242 -3.46 -28.02 -28.12
N ILE A 243 -3.77 -27.08 -27.24
CA ILE A 243 -3.88 -27.28 -25.80
C ILE A 243 -5.35 -27.26 -25.40
N ALA A 244 -5.77 -28.18 -24.54
CA ALA A 244 -7.15 -28.28 -24.12
C ALA A 244 -7.61 -27.04 -23.35
N HIS A 245 -8.89 -26.71 -23.48
CA HIS A 245 -9.51 -25.74 -22.59
C HIS A 245 -9.65 -26.28 -21.17
N THR A 246 -9.59 -25.36 -20.23
CA THR A 246 -9.91 -25.59 -18.83
C THR A 246 -10.66 -24.38 -18.26
N ASP A 247 -11.61 -24.68 -17.37
CA ASP A 247 -12.34 -23.72 -16.53
C ASP A 247 -11.73 -23.66 -15.11
N SER A 248 -10.64 -24.39 -14.87
CA SER A 248 -9.92 -24.41 -13.59
C SER A 248 -8.78 -23.38 -13.57
N LEU A 249 -9.10 -22.12 -13.89
CA LEU A 249 -8.17 -21.01 -13.74
C LEU A 249 -8.06 -20.60 -12.29
N LYS A 250 -6.82 -20.57 -11.77
CA LYS A 250 -6.52 -20.04 -10.45
C LYS A 250 -5.89 -18.65 -10.62
N PRO A 251 -6.58 -17.57 -10.22
CA PRO A 251 -5.96 -16.26 -10.17
C PRO A 251 -4.80 -16.31 -9.16
N LEU A 252 -3.63 -15.85 -9.59
CA LEU A 252 -2.48 -15.70 -8.72
C LEU A 252 -2.64 -14.40 -7.90
N PRO A 253 -2.13 -14.35 -6.67
CA PRO A 253 -2.16 -13.13 -5.89
C PRO A 253 -1.44 -12.01 -6.65
N ASN A 254 -2.16 -10.91 -6.91
CA ASN A 254 -1.53 -9.73 -7.45
C ASN A 254 -0.67 -9.04 -6.39
N ARG A 255 0.39 -8.39 -6.85
CA ARG A 255 1.21 -7.55 -5.98
C ARG A 255 0.36 -6.39 -5.47
N GLN A 256 0.37 -6.17 -4.17
CA GLN A 256 -0.29 -5.03 -3.56
C GLN A 256 0.37 -3.71 -3.96
N HIS A 257 1.70 -3.72 -4.05
CA HIS A 257 2.52 -2.56 -4.40
C HIS A 257 3.15 -2.75 -5.77
N GLU A 258 2.94 -1.79 -6.67
CA GLU A 258 3.54 -1.77 -8.01
C GLU A 258 5.07 -1.65 -7.89
N ARG A 259 5.80 -2.34 -8.77
CA ARG A 259 7.27 -2.32 -8.77
C ARG A 259 7.77 -1.50 -9.94
N MET A 260 8.80 -0.72 -9.67
CA MET A 260 9.56 -0.02 -10.70
C MET A 260 10.94 -0.65 -10.82
N GLU A 261 11.36 -0.95 -12.04
CA GLU A 261 12.74 -1.31 -12.33
C GLU A 261 13.64 -0.09 -12.16
N ILE A 262 14.76 -0.27 -11.50
CA ILE A 262 15.74 0.78 -11.23
C ILE A 262 17.12 0.13 -11.18
N ASN A 263 18.17 0.91 -11.47
CA ASN A 263 19.54 0.47 -11.24
C ASN A 263 20.21 1.46 -10.29
N LEU A 264 20.01 1.25 -8.99
CA LEU A 264 20.48 2.17 -7.94
C LEU A 264 21.53 1.51 -7.07
N SER A 265 22.73 2.07 -7.05
CA SER A 265 23.79 1.64 -6.13
C SER A 265 23.34 1.85 -4.68
N CYS A 266 23.52 0.83 -3.85
CA CYS A 266 23.18 0.88 -2.43
C CYS A 266 24.21 0.13 -1.59
N ARG A 267 24.09 0.26 -0.28
CA ARG A 267 24.78 -0.58 0.69
C ARG A 267 23.74 -1.27 1.56
N PHE A 268 24.07 -2.45 2.08
CA PHE A 268 23.26 -3.07 3.12
C PHE A 268 24.12 -3.63 4.25
N ARG A 269 23.53 -3.77 5.42
CA ARG A 269 24.15 -4.40 6.60
C ARG A 269 23.15 -5.32 7.28
N HIS A 270 23.65 -6.30 8.05
CA HIS A 270 22.78 -7.19 8.81
C HIS A 270 22.09 -6.45 9.95
N VAL A 271 20.90 -6.91 10.32
CA VAL A 271 20.08 -6.33 11.38
C VAL A 271 19.71 -7.40 12.38
N ARG A 272 20.08 -7.17 13.64
CA ARG A 272 19.58 -7.97 14.76
C ARG A 272 18.19 -7.49 15.17
N VAL A 273 17.27 -8.43 15.30
CA VAL A 273 15.90 -8.14 15.75
C VAL A 273 15.78 -8.52 17.22
N ALA A 274 15.37 -7.56 18.06
CA ALA A 274 15.01 -7.83 19.45
C ALA A 274 13.51 -7.63 19.65
N ASN A 275 12.88 -8.56 20.37
CA ASN A 275 11.49 -8.45 20.77
C ASN A 275 11.43 -7.70 22.10
N VAL A 276 10.84 -6.51 22.10
CA VAL A 276 10.63 -5.73 23.31
C VAL A 276 9.15 -5.79 23.67
N VAL A 277 8.85 -6.40 24.82
CA VAL A 277 7.49 -6.41 25.35
C VAL A 277 7.20 -5.06 25.97
N SER A 278 6.19 -4.37 25.44
CA SER A 278 5.68 -3.09 25.96
C SER A 278 4.22 -3.29 26.35
N GLY A 279 3.98 -3.64 27.61
CA GLY A 279 2.65 -4.02 28.09
C GLY A 279 2.14 -5.30 27.42
N LYS A 280 0.95 -5.26 26.81
CA LYS A 280 0.36 -6.41 26.08
C LYS A 280 0.88 -6.57 24.64
N GLN A 281 1.73 -5.67 24.15
CA GLN A 281 2.21 -5.68 22.77
C GLN A 281 3.69 -6.02 22.70
N THR A 282 4.05 -6.88 21.75
CA THR A 282 5.46 -7.16 21.41
C THR A 282 5.87 -6.24 20.26
N ILE A 283 6.90 -5.42 20.48
CA ILE A 283 7.45 -4.50 19.49
C ILE A 283 8.80 -5.06 19.02
N HIS A 284 8.94 -5.24 17.71
CA HIS A 284 10.22 -5.59 17.10
C HIS A 284 11.10 -4.34 16.98
N LYS A 285 12.25 -4.35 17.64
CA LYS A 285 13.31 -3.35 17.46
C LYS A 285 14.40 -3.92 16.56
N PHE A 286 14.88 -3.07 15.65
CA PHE A 286 15.88 -3.40 14.66
C PHE A 286 17.18 -2.68 15.01
N TYR A 287 18.26 -3.43 15.15
CA TYR A 287 19.59 -2.93 15.46
C TYR A 287 20.53 -3.32 14.32
N PRO A 288 20.86 -2.37 13.42
CA PRO A 288 21.83 -2.62 12.36
C PRO A 288 23.22 -2.87 12.96
N GLU A 289 23.88 -3.94 12.52
CA GLU A 289 25.15 -4.41 13.07
C GLU A 289 26.09 -4.86 11.94
N GLY A 290 27.40 -4.81 12.19
CA GLY A 290 28.42 -5.32 11.27
C GLY A 290 28.80 -4.36 10.14
N THR A 291 29.32 -4.95 9.06
CA THR A 291 29.92 -4.26 7.92
C THR A 291 28.89 -3.94 6.85
N ASP A 292 29.12 -2.85 6.10
CA ASP A 292 28.35 -2.51 4.91
C ASP A 292 28.82 -3.33 3.71
N TYR A 293 27.88 -3.98 3.03
CA TYR A 293 28.10 -4.72 1.79
C TYR A 293 27.58 -3.92 0.59
N PRO A 294 28.33 -3.82 -0.51
CA PRO A 294 27.86 -3.18 -1.73
C PRO A 294 26.78 -4.04 -2.41
N ALA A 295 25.77 -3.37 -2.95
CA ALA A 295 24.72 -3.99 -3.73
C ALA A 295 24.10 -2.99 -4.71
N THR A 296 23.23 -3.49 -5.59
CA THR A 296 22.46 -2.68 -6.53
C THR A 296 20.99 -3.03 -6.40
N ILE A 297 20.15 -2.05 -6.13
CA ILE A 297 18.70 -2.20 -6.21
C ILE A 297 18.33 -2.36 -7.68
N CYS A 298 17.64 -3.46 -8.02
CA CYS A 298 17.22 -3.78 -9.40
C CYS A 298 15.73 -3.48 -9.62
N ASP A 299 14.91 -3.64 -8.58
CA ASP A 299 13.51 -3.18 -8.56
C ASP A 299 13.12 -2.72 -7.16
N ILE A 300 12.15 -1.81 -7.07
CA ILE A 300 11.64 -1.30 -5.80
C ILE A 300 10.13 -1.03 -5.85
N SER A 301 9.46 -1.28 -4.72
CA SER A 301 8.08 -0.86 -4.42
C SER A 301 7.95 -0.42 -2.97
N ALA A 302 6.82 0.15 -2.58
CA ALA A 302 6.57 0.50 -1.18
C ALA A 302 6.60 -0.70 -0.22
N GLY A 303 6.45 -1.93 -0.74
CA GLY A 303 6.45 -3.16 0.05
C GLY A 303 7.76 -3.96 0.06
N GLY A 304 8.68 -3.69 -0.86
CA GLY A 304 9.93 -4.46 -0.95
C GLY A 304 10.81 -4.03 -2.12
N CYS A 305 11.92 -4.72 -2.29
CA CYS A 305 12.84 -4.52 -3.41
C CYS A 305 13.55 -5.82 -3.77
N SER A 306 14.28 -5.81 -4.89
CA SER A 306 15.31 -6.79 -5.18
C SER A 306 16.68 -6.13 -5.20
N LEU A 307 17.68 -6.84 -4.65
CA LEU A 307 19.08 -6.44 -4.67
C LEU A 307 19.90 -7.43 -5.48
N LYS A 308 20.85 -6.95 -6.26
CA LYS A 308 21.94 -7.77 -6.80
C LYS A 308 23.19 -7.55 -5.96
N THR A 309 23.81 -8.63 -5.49
CA THR A 309 25.05 -8.57 -4.71
C THR A 309 25.91 -9.82 -4.88
N LEU A 310 27.21 -9.69 -4.58
CA LEU A 310 28.16 -10.80 -4.48
C LEU A 310 28.19 -11.43 -3.08
N TYR A 311 27.53 -10.81 -2.09
CA TYR A 311 27.54 -11.24 -0.69
C TYR A 311 26.10 -11.53 -0.22
N PRO A 312 25.44 -12.57 -0.76
CA PRO A 312 24.02 -12.78 -0.47
C PRO A 312 23.78 -13.08 1.04
N PRO A 313 22.87 -12.35 1.71
CA PRO A 313 22.40 -12.72 3.04
C PRO A 313 21.53 -13.98 2.99
N GLN A 314 21.26 -14.60 4.13
CA GLN A 314 20.45 -15.82 4.17
C GLN A 314 18.95 -15.51 4.11
N VAL A 315 18.17 -16.46 3.58
CA VAL A 315 16.71 -16.36 3.62
C VAL A 315 16.24 -16.28 5.07
N LYS A 316 15.32 -15.35 5.34
CA LYS A 316 14.81 -14.94 6.66
C LYS A 316 15.67 -13.95 7.45
N ASP A 317 16.89 -13.62 7.01
CA ASP A 317 17.68 -12.55 7.63
C ASP A 317 16.97 -11.21 7.51
N TYR A 318 17.24 -10.32 8.47
CA TYR A 318 16.91 -8.91 8.34
C TYR A 318 18.14 -8.13 7.94
N ILE A 319 17.96 -7.22 7.00
CA ILE A 319 19.01 -6.29 6.56
C ILE A 319 18.47 -4.87 6.53
N GLU A 320 19.36 -3.91 6.75
CA GLU A 320 19.09 -2.49 6.53
C GLU A 320 19.79 -2.09 5.23
N ILE A 321 19.01 -1.50 4.33
CA ILE A 321 19.46 -0.99 3.04
C ILE A 321 19.59 0.53 3.16
N GLN A 322 20.69 1.05 2.63
CA GLN A 322 21.01 2.47 2.60
C GLN A 322 21.28 2.91 1.17
N CYS A 323 20.55 3.92 0.70
CA CYS A 323 20.68 4.47 -0.65
C CYS A 323 20.28 5.95 -0.67
N THR A 324 20.16 6.52 -1.88
CA THR A 324 19.74 7.91 -2.09
C THR A 324 18.72 7.91 -3.23
N LEU A 325 17.42 7.88 -2.93
CA LEU A 325 16.38 7.67 -3.97
C LEU A 325 16.21 8.90 -4.87
N ASP A 326 16.39 10.09 -4.32
CA ASP A 326 16.24 11.38 -5.00
C ASP A 326 17.59 12.05 -5.34
N GLY A 327 18.70 11.32 -5.13
CA GLY A 327 20.06 11.83 -5.30
C GLY A 327 20.50 12.89 -4.27
N LYS A 328 19.65 13.23 -3.30
CA LYS A 328 19.90 14.32 -2.33
C LYS A 328 19.95 13.82 -0.90
N SER A 329 18.94 13.05 -0.48
CA SER A 329 18.76 12.65 0.92
C SER A 329 19.05 11.16 1.11
N PRO A 330 19.76 10.76 2.18
CA PRO A 330 19.92 9.36 2.49
C PRO A 330 18.57 8.73 2.87
N ASP A 331 18.33 7.55 2.32
CA ASP A 331 17.15 6.73 2.58
C ASP A 331 17.57 5.41 3.21
N THR A 332 16.83 5.00 4.25
CA THR A 332 17.10 3.77 5.01
C THR A 332 15.86 2.90 5.02
N MET A 333 15.97 1.63 4.66
CA MET A 333 14.87 0.67 4.69
C MET A 333 15.33 -0.62 5.37
N THR A 334 14.61 -1.07 6.38
CA THR A 334 14.82 -2.38 6.99
C THR A 334 13.88 -3.39 6.36
N GLY A 335 14.41 -4.52 5.90
CA GLY A 335 13.62 -5.56 5.27
C GLY A 335 14.10 -6.96 5.62
N LYS A 336 13.22 -7.93 5.41
CA LYS A 336 13.49 -9.36 5.57
C LYS A 336 13.76 -9.98 4.21
N VAL A 337 14.80 -10.80 4.12
CA VAL A 337 15.10 -11.61 2.93
C VAL A 337 14.04 -12.71 2.80
N ILE A 338 13.34 -12.72 1.68
CA ILE A 338 12.25 -13.67 1.41
C ILE A 338 12.62 -14.74 0.40
N ASN A 339 13.54 -14.45 -0.53
CA ASN A 339 13.98 -15.39 -1.56
C ASN A 339 15.36 -14.99 -2.10
N LEU A 340 16.09 -15.96 -2.63
CA LEU A 340 17.32 -15.79 -3.39
C LEU A 340 17.12 -16.41 -4.77
N ALA A 341 17.65 -15.76 -5.81
CA ALA A 341 17.61 -16.25 -7.18
C ALA A 341 18.98 -16.07 -7.84
N ASP A 342 19.41 -17.07 -8.59
CA ASP A 342 20.64 -16.98 -9.37
C ASP A 342 20.42 -16.08 -10.59
N SER A 343 21.40 -15.23 -10.88
CA SER A 343 21.26 -14.20 -11.92
C SER A 343 21.56 -14.69 -13.35
N GLY A 344 21.25 -15.95 -13.64
CA GLY A 344 21.16 -16.52 -15.00
C GLY A 344 22.33 -16.18 -15.92
N GLY A 345 23.57 -16.37 -15.46
CA GLY A 345 24.79 -16.15 -16.25
C GLY A 345 25.53 -14.83 -15.98
N SER A 346 24.97 -13.92 -15.18
CA SER A 346 25.72 -12.75 -14.67
C SER A 346 26.30 -13.00 -13.27
N SER A 347 27.37 -12.29 -12.88
CA SER A 347 27.95 -12.49 -11.54
C SER A 347 27.03 -11.94 -10.45
N GLY A 348 26.76 -12.74 -9.43
CA GLY A 348 26.03 -12.35 -8.22
C GLY A 348 24.64 -12.98 -8.10
N THR A 349 24.04 -12.77 -6.93
CA THR A 349 22.73 -13.33 -6.55
C THR A 349 21.73 -12.21 -6.44
N VAL A 350 20.52 -12.46 -6.95
CA VAL A 350 19.37 -11.57 -6.75
C VAL A 350 18.67 -11.95 -5.45
N VAL A 351 18.58 -10.99 -4.54
CA VAL A 351 18.04 -11.12 -3.20
C VAL A 351 16.70 -10.38 -3.17
N HIS A 352 15.61 -11.10 -2.95
CA HIS A 352 14.29 -10.50 -2.82
C HIS A 352 14.00 -10.17 -1.36
N ILE A 353 13.57 -8.94 -1.10
CA ILE A 353 13.42 -8.38 0.24
C ILE A 353 12.00 -7.84 0.39
N LYS A 354 11.37 -8.15 1.53
CA LYS A 354 10.12 -7.54 1.98
C LYS A 354 10.41 -6.52 3.06
N PHE A 355 9.97 -5.27 2.89
CA PHE A 355 10.21 -4.23 3.87
C PHE A 355 9.42 -4.50 5.16
N ALA A 356 10.10 -4.32 6.29
CA ALA A 356 9.54 -4.42 7.64
C ALA A 356 9.39 -3.03 8.28
N LYS A 357 10.29 -2.11 7.95
CA LYS A 357 10.27 -0.73 8.48
C LYS A 357 10.98 0.22 7.52
N MET A 358 10.43 1.41 7.33
CA MET A 358 11.11 2.54 6.70
C MET A 358 10.52 3.86 7.18
N PRO A 359 11.24 4.99 7.07
CA PRO A 359 10.67 6.31 7.25
C PRO A 359 9.53 6.58 6.26
N ARG A 360 8.52 7.33 6.70
CA ARG A 360 7.38 7.70 5.83
C ARG A 360 7.82 8.55 4.62
N ALA A 361 8.79 9.45 4.82
CA ALA A 361 9.36 10.23 3.73
C ALA A 361 10.00 9.33 2.66
N THR A 362 10.78 8.33 3.06
CA THR A 362 11.36 7.33 2.14
C THR A 362 10.27 6.54 1.40
N MET A 363 9.23 6.10 2.10
CA MET A 363 8.09 5.43 1.45
C MET A 363 7.41 6.32 0.40
N ASN A 364 7.18 7.60 0.73
CA ASN A 364 6.58 8.56 -0.19
C ASN A 364 7.48 8.84 -1.40
N ARG A 365 8.81 8.89 -1.23
CA ARG A 365 9.75 8.97 -2.37
C ARG A 365 9.62 7.76 -3.29
N ILE A 366 9.54 6.55 -2.73
CA ILE A 366 9.33 5.34 -3.53
C ILE A 366 8.00 5.43 -4.31
N PHE A 367 6.91 5.82 -3.67
CA PHE A 367 5.63 6.02 -4.38
C PHE A 367 5.71 7.06 -5.48
N SER A 368 6.37 8.20 -5.24
CA SER A 368 6.59 9.24 -6.25
C SER A 368 7.36 8.71 -7.45
N LEU A 369 8.39 7.88 -7.23
CA LEU A 369 9.12 7.21 -8.30
C LEU A 369 8.21 6.25 -9.06
N THR A 370 7.60 5.27 -8.37
CA THR A 370 6.76 4.23 -9.01
C THR A 370 5.60 4.81 -9.83
N LEU A 371 4.97 5.88 -9.36
CA LEU A 371 3.84 6.53 -10.03
C LEU A 371 4.25 7.63 -11.02
N ASN A 372 5.54 7.90 -11.19
CA ASN A 372 6.06 9.00 -12.02
C ASN A 372 5.45 10.37 -11.67
N LEU A 373 5.26 10.65 -10.38
CA LEU A 373 4.61 11.88 -9.90
C LEU A 373 5.60 12.95 -9.42
N GLY A 374 6.91 12.68 -9.40
CA GLY A 374 7.95 13.63 -9.02
C GLY A 374 8.56 14.41 -10.19
N ASP A 375 9.17 15.56 -9.90
CA ASP A 375 10.04 16.27 -10.84
C ASP A 375 11.30 15.40 -11.10
N ARG A 376 11.64 15.19 -12.38
CA ARG A 376 12.85 14.46 -12.78
C ARG A 376 14.12 15.26 -12.49
#